data_AF-A0A060C201-F1
#
_entry.id   AF-A0A060C201-F1
#
_cell.length_a   1.000
_cell.length_b   1.000
_cell.length_c   1.000
_cell.angle_alpha   90.00
_cell.angle_beta   90.00
_cell.angle_gamma   90.00
#
_symmetry.space_group_name_H-M   'P 1'
#
loop_
_entity.id
_entity.type
_entity.pdbx_description
1 polymer ?
#
loop_
_entity_poly.entity_id
_entity_poly.type
_entity_poly.pdbx_seq_one_letter_code
_entity_poly.pdbx_strand_id
1 'polypeptide(L)'
;MATYNGADYFQEQLSSIERQSHEDWALYITDDHSTDPTGRQIAEATRRDSRVHALPPPEFGGSAKANFLSGLRLLPSGPVMLCDQDDWWFEDKVSLAVSE
;
A
#
# COMPACT_ATOMS: atom_id res chain seq x y z
N MET A 1 2.39 -0.54 -0.06
CA MET A 1 2.23 0.87 -0.41
C MET A 1 2.94 1.73 0.63
N ALA A 2 3.87 2.56 0.20
CA ALA A 2 4.46 3.59 1.05
C ALA A 2 3.65 4.89 0.90
N THR A 3 3.27 5.52 2.02
CA THR A 3 2.49 6.76 2.02
C THR A 3 3.19 7.89 2.79
N TYR A 4 2.98 9.14 2.36
CA TYR A 4 3.31 10.39 3.06
C TYR A 4 2.48 11.54 2.46
N ASN A 5 1.59 12.12 3.26
CA ASN A 5 0.65 13.16 2.85
C ASN A 5 -0.03 12.87 1.50
N GLY A 6 -0.65 11.68 1.40
CA GLY A 6 -1.26 11.13 0.20
C GLY A 6 -2.76 11.23 0.11
N ALA A 7 -3.42 12.04 0.94
CA ALA A 7 -4.87 12.01 1.07
C ALA A 7 -5.62 12.26 -0.24
N ASP A 8 -4.99 12.95 -1.20
CA ASP A 8 -5.55 13.30 -2.50
C ASP A 8 -5.48 12.16 -3.54
N TYR A 9 -4.67 11.13 -3.31
CA TYR A 9 -4.41 10.05 -4.29
C TYR A 9 -4.62 8.63 -3.75
N PHE A 10 -4.57 8.50 -2.43
CA PHE A 10 -4.63 7.20 -1.76
C PHE A 10 -5.88 6.40 -2.15
N GLN A 11 -7.04 7.04 -2.29
CA GLN A 11 -8.30 6.35 -2.60
C GLN A 11 -8.30 5.82 -4.04
N GLU A 12 -7.80 6.60 -4.99
CA GLU A 12 -7.64 6.21 -6.38
C GLU A 12 -6.71 5.01 -6.51
N GLN A 13 -5.55 5.08 -5.85
CA GLN A 13 -4.58 4.00 -5.88
C GLN A 13 -5.12 2.72 -5.23
N LEU A 14 -5.73 2.84 -4.04
CA LEU A 14 -6.39 1.72 -3.37
C LEU A 14 -7.47 1.09 -4.27
N SER A 15 -8.28 1.92 -4.94
CA SER A 15 -9.31 1.43 -5.85
C SER A 15 -8.72 0.69 -7.06
N SER A 16 -7.56 1.12 -7.57
CA SER A 16 -6.89 0.43 -8.68
C SER A 16 -6.35 -0.95 -8.28
N ILE A 17 -5.89 -1.10 -7.03
CA ILE A 17 -5.47 -2.38 -6.45
C ILE A 17 -6.69 -3.27 -6.17
N GLU A 18 -7.79 -2.71 -5.67
CA GLU A 18 -9.01 -3.47 -5.41
C GLU A 18 -9.65 -4.07 -6.68
N ARG A 19 -9.38 -3.47 -7.85
CA ARG A 19 -9.86 -3.93 -9.16
C ARG A 19 -8.93 -4.92 -9.85
N GLN A 20 -7.87 -5.40 -9.20
CA GLN A 20 -7.01 -6.43 -9.80
C GLN A 20 -7.81 -7.70 -10.11
N SER A 21 -7.61 -8.22 -11.32
CA SER A 21 -8.18 -9.49 -11.79
C SER A 21 -7.63 -10.72 -11.06
N HIS A 22 -6.43 -10.61 -10.50
CA HIS A 22 -5.90 -11.58 -9.55
C HIS A 22 -6.49 -11.27 -8.16
N GLU A 23 -7.18 -12.21 -7.52
CA GLU A 23 -7.86 -11.97 -6.25
C GLU A 23 -6.99 -12.25 -5.00
N ASP A 24 -5.96 -13.09 -5.15
CA ASP A 24 -5.08 -13.54 -4.05
C ASP A 24 -3.93 -12.55 -3.82
N TRP A 25 -4.28 -11.39 -3.25
CA TRP A 25 -3.31 -10.39 -2.84
C TRP A 25 -3.62 -9.87 -1.43
N ALA A 26 -2.59 -9.30 -0.82
CA ALA A 26 -2.70 -8.50 0.40
C ALA A 26 -1.95 -7.18 0.22
N LEU A 27 -2.57 -6.09 0.66
CA LEU A 27 -2.00 -4.75 0.60
C LEU A 27 -1.51 -4.35 1.98
N TYR A 28 -0.19 -4.17 2.11
CA TYR A 28 0.44 -3.66 3.33
C TYR A 28 0.83 -2.21 3.15
N ILE A 29 0.44 -1.36 4.09
CA ILE A 29 0.59 0.10 3.99
C ILE A 29 1.46 0.59 5.15
N THR A 30 2.48 1.38 4.83
CA THR A 30 3.32 2.09 5.80
C THR A 30 3.19 3.59 5.59
N ASP A 31 2.83 4.31 6.65
CA ASP A 31 2.67 5.76 6.62
C ASP A 31 3.85 6.48 7.27
N ASP A 32 4.50 7.36 6.52
CA ASP A 32 5.70 8.09 6.94
C ASP A 32 5.36 9.34 7.76
N HIS A 33 4.55 9.17 8.80
CA HIS A 33 4.10 10.24 9.70
C HIS A 33 3.33 11.35 8.96
N SER A 34 2.32 10.97 8.17
CA SER A 34 1.46 11.92 7.48
C SER A 34 0.76 12.85 8.48
N THR A 35 0.62 14.11 8.06
CA THR A 35 -0.05 15.17 8.84
C THR A 35 -1.40 15.55 8.27
N ASP A 36 -1.72 15.03 7.10
CA ASP A 36 -3.00 15.17 6.42
C ASP A 36 -3.95 13.99 6.78
N PRO A 37 -5.12 13.88 6.14
CA PRO A 37 -6.05 12.79 6.40
C PRO A 37 -5.59 11.36 6.00
N THR A 38 -4.39 11.16 5.46
CA THR A 38 -3.91 9.83 4.97
C THR A 38 -4.07 8.74 6.02
N GLY A 39 -3.63 9.00 7.27
CA GLY A 39 -3.76 8.01 8.35
C GLY A 39 -5.21 7.61 8.67
N ARG A 40 -6.16 8.56 8.55
CA ARG A 40 -7.59 8.25 8.71
C ARG A 40 -8.09 7.36 7.59
N GLN A 41 -7.74 7.68 6.35
CA GLN A 41 -8.13 6.91 5.17
C GLN A 41 -7.58 5.47 5.21
N ILE A 42 -6.35 5.29 5.67
CA ILE A 42 -5.76 3.96 5.91
C ILE A 42 -6.57 3.20 6.96
N ALA A 43 -6.90 3.84 8.09
CA ALA A 43 -7.70 3.20 9.13
C ALA A 43 -9.11 2.81 8.64
N GLU A 44 -9.71 3.58 7.73
CA GLU A 44 -10.98 3.24 7.09
C GLU A 44 -10.83 2.05 6.13
N ALA A 45 -9.79 2.03 5.31
CA ALA A 45 -9.51 0.94 4.37
C ALA A 45 -9.32 -0.41 5.08
N THR A 46 -8.52 -0.43 6.15
CA THR A 46 -8.28 -1.66 6.94
C THR A 46 -9.53 -2.22 7.62
N ARG A 47 -10.55 -1.37 7.88
CA ARG A 47 -11.85 -1.83 8.40
C ARG A 47 -12.78 -2.35 7.31
N ARG A 48 -12.59 -1.89 6.07
CA ARG A 48 -13.46 -2.22 4.92
C ARG A 48 -13.07 -3.54 4.27
N ASP A 49 -11.79 -3.78 4.09
CA ASP A 49 -11.26 -4.95 3.39
C ASP A 49 -10.18 -5.63 4.24
N SER A 50 -10.39 -6.90 4.57
CA SER A 50 -9.48 -7.69 5.40
C SER A 50 -8.13 -7.99 4.75
N ARG A 51 -7.99 -7.77 3.44
CA ARG A 51 -6.72 -7.89 2.70
C ARG A 51 -5.83 -6.65 2.85
N VAL A 52 -6.35 -5.56 3.43
CA VAL A 52 -5.63 -4.30 3.61
C VAL A 52 -5.14 -4.20 5.06
N HIS A 53 -3.84 -4.00 5.21
CA HIS A 53 -3.17 -3.99 6.51
C HIS A 53 -2.36 -2.70 6.68
N ALA A 54 -2.55 -2.03 7.82
CA ALA A 54 -1.66 -0.96 8.26
C ALA A 54 -0.49 -1.56 9.04
N LEU A 55 0.73 -1.20 8.66
CA LEU A 55 1.95 -1.54 9.38
C LEU A 55 2.38 -0.39 10.29
N PRO A 56 3.19 -0.66 11.33
CA PRO A 56 3.80 0.39 12.13
C PRO A 56 4.59 1.38 11.25
N PRO A 57 4.56 2.69 11.59
CA PRO A 57 5.32 3.68 10.85
C PRO A 57 6.83 3.44 11.02
N PRO A 58 7.67 3.94 10.10
CA PRO A 58 9.12 3.91 10.27
C PRO A 58 9.54 4.68 11.53
N GLU A 59 10.60 4.21 12.20
CA GLU A 59 11.15 4.85 13.40
C GLU A 59 11.56 6.31 13.14
N PHE A 60 12.15 6.57 11.97
CA PHE A 60 12.50 7.90 11.50
C PHE A 60 11.87 8.13 10.14
N GLY A 61 11.15 9.24 10.00
CA GLY A 61 10.49 9.59 8.76
C GLY A 61 11.27 10.51 7.83
N GLY A 62 10.62 10.91 6.73
CA GLY A 62 11.16 11.80 5.72
C GLY A 62 11.97 11.08 4.63
N SER A 63 11.77 9.78 4.45
CA SER A 63 12.50 9.01 3.45
C SER A 63 11.65 7.89 2.87
N ALA A 64 11.33 8.01 1.57
CA ALA A 64 10.65 6.94 0.83
C ALA A 64 11.39 5.60 0.94
N LYS A 65 12.74 5.62 0.86
CA LYS A 65 13.57 4.42 1.07
C LYS A 65 13.33 3.82 2.44
N ALA A 66 13.35 4.62 3.51
CA ALA A 66 13.15 4.11 4.87
C ALA A 66 11.73 3.55 5.03
N ASN A 67 10.73 4.23 4.45
CA ASN A 67 9.33 3.81 4.47
C ASN A 67 9.12 2.45 3.79
N PHE A 68 9.64 2.26 2.57
CA PHE A 68 9.57 0.96 1.91
C PHE A 68 10.30 -0.14 2.70
N LEU A 69 11.51 0.14 3.19
CA LEU A 69 12.31 -0.84 3.90
C LEU A 69 11.72 -1.22 5.27
N SER A 70 11.04 -0.32 5.97
CA SER A 70 10.36 -0.65 7.23
C SER A 70 9.19 -1.60 6.97
N GLY A 71 8.41 -1.37 5.91
CA GLY A 71 7.32 -2.26 5.52
C GLY A 71 7.81 -3.65 5.09
N LEU A 72 8.80 -3.69 4.21
CA LEU A 72 9.37 -4.94 3.67
C LEU A 72 9.85 -5.91 4.75
N ARG A 73 10.34 -5.42 5.88
CA ARG A 73 10.83 -6.25 7.01
C ARG A 73 9.72 -6.97 7.76
N LEU A 74 8.47 -6.54 7.60
CA LEU A 74 7.30 -7.05 8.33
C LEU A 74 6.37 -7.90 7.46
N LEU A 75 6.68 -8.02 6.16
CA LEU A 75 5.84 -8.77 5.22
C LEU A 75 5.96 -10.28 5.44
N PRO A 76 4.89 -11.05 5.18
CA PRO A 76 5.00 -12.49 5.02
C PRO A 76 5.88 -12.85 3.82
N SER A 77 6.33 -14.10 3.77
CA SER A 77 7.08 -14.62 2.62
C SER A 77 6.21 -14.68 1.37
N GLY A 78 6.73 -14.22 0.23
CA GLY A 78 6.06 -14.30 -1.07
C GLY A 78 6.61 -13.27 -2.07
N PRO A 79 6.10 -13.25 -3.30
CA PRO A 79 6.36 -12.17 -4.24
C PRO A 79 5.89 -10.83 -3.68
N VAL A 80 6.68 -9.78 -3.89
CA VAL A 80 6.34 -8.42 -3.43
C VAL A 80 6.32 -7.47 -4.62
N MET A 81 5.22 -6.74 -4.74
CA MET A 81 5.06 -5.65 -5.69
C MET A 81 4.98 -4.33 -4.92
N LEU A 82 5.97 -3.46 -5.12
CA LEU A 82 6.01 -2.15 -4.48
C LEU A 82 5.11 -1.16 -5.25
N CYS A 83 4.46 -0.27 -4.52
CA CYS A 83 3.70 0.86 -5.06
C CYS A 83 3.78 2.07 -4.14
N ASP A 84 3.69 3.24 -4.75
CA ASP A 84 3.47 4.51 -4.09
C ASP A 84 1.95 4.79 -3.98
N GLN A 85 1.61 5.83 -3.23
CA GLN A 85 0.23 6.25 -2.96
C GLN A 85 -0.46 6.97 -4.13
N ASP A 86 0.32 7.41 -5.12
CA ASP A 86 -0.08 8.20 -6.29
C ASP A 86 0.09 7.45 -7.61
N ASP A 87 0.29 6.13 -7.52
CA ASP A 87 0.26 5.20 -8.64
C ASP A 87 -1.17 4.95 -9.15
N TRP A 88 -1.26 4.30 -10.32
CA TRP A 88 -2.47 3.64 -10.80
C TRP A 88 -2.11 2.30 -11.45
N TRP A 89 -2.72 1.22 -11.01
CA TRP A 89 -2.49 -0.12 -11.57
C TRP A 89 -3.59 -0.51 -12.56
N PHE A 90 -3.21 -0.97 -13.76
CA PHE A 90 -4.15 -1.62 -14.67
C PHE A 90 -4.68 -2.92 -14.06
N GLU A 91 -5.93 -3.30 -14.36
CA GLU A 91 -6.65 -4.42 -13.74
C GLU A 91 -5.95 -5.79 -13.92
N ASP A 92 -5.11 -5.94 -14.94
CA ASP A 92 -4.37 -7.16 -15.26
C ASP A 92 -2.92 -7.16 -14.75
N LYS A 93 -2.45 -6.08 -14.10
CA LYS A 93 -1.05 -5.90 -13.72
C LYS A 93 -0.52 -7.04 -12.84
N VAL A 94 -1.23 -7.40 -11.78
CA VAL A 94 -0.79 -8.48 -10.87
C VAL A 94 -0.81 -9.81 -11.61
N SER A 95 -1.89 -10.13 -12.33
CA SER A 95 -2.03 -11.37 -13.11
C SER A 95 -0.88 -11.55 -14.09
N LEU A 96 -0.48 -10.50 -14.81
CA LEU A 96 0.64 -10.51 -15.75
C LEU A 96 2.01 -10.63 -15.06
N ALA A 97 2.17 -10.07 -13.86
CA ALA A 97 3.42 -10.13 -13.12
C ALA A 97 3.69 -11.50 -12.49
N VAL A 98 2.64 -12.26 -12.19
CA VAL A 98 2.73 -13.59 -11.56
C VAL A 98 2.50 -14.75 -12.53
N SER A 99 2.10 -14.48 -13.77
CA SER A 99 2.00 -15.50 -14.82
C SER A 99 3.39 -15.92 -15.29
N GLU A 100 3.71 -17.21 -15.15
CA GLU A 100 4.89 -17.85 -15.74
C GLU A 100 4.76 -18.06 -17.25
#